data_AF-A0A1R3H8G3-F1
#
_entry.id   AF-A0A1R3H8G3-F1
#
_cell.length_a   1.000
_cell.length_b   1.000
_cell.length_c   1.000
_cell.angle_alpha   90.00
_cell.angle_beta   90.00
_cell.angle_gamma   90.00
#
_symmetry.space_group_name_H-M   'P 1'
#
loop_
_entity.id
_entity.type
_entity.pdbx_description
1 polymer ?
#
loop_
_entity_poly.entity_id
_entity_poly.type
_entity_poly.pdbx_seq_one_letter_code
_entity_poly.pdbx_strand_id
1 'polypeptide(L)'
;MWKLKIGKESVGENGAWLRSLNNHVGRQVWEFCPDSGTPEELSKVEMARQSFSENRFQQKHSSDLLMRIQFAKENPDVTNLPQVKLTEFEEVKEEAVSTTLRRALDFYSTIQSDDGHWPGDYGGPMFLLPGLVRLNCHYFICYRSLECCPIKGASI
;
A
#
# COMPACT_ATOMS: atom_id res chain seq x y z
N MET A 1 9.29 6.28 10.80
CA MET A 1 8.64 6.25 9.47
C MET A 1 7.92 4.92 9.27
N TRP A 2 6.80 4.92 8.54
CA TRP A 2 6.18 3.68 8.06
C TRP A 2 7.01 3.07 6.93
N LYS A 3 7.39 1.80 7.03
CA LYS A 3 8.11 1.04 5.99
C LYS A 3 7.20 -0.05 5.43
N LEU A 4 7.18 -0.19 4.11
CA LEU A 4 6.54 -1.31 3.44
C LEU A 4 7.47 -2.53 3.45
N LYS A 5 6.98 -3.67 3.92
CA LYS A 5 7.66 -4.97 3.84
C LYS A 5 6.90 -5.88 2.90
N ILE A 6 7.63 -6.49 1.97
CA ILE A 6 7.09 -7.38 0.94
C ILE A 6 7.72 -8.76 1.06
N GLY A 7 6.89 -9.80 0.92
CA GLY A 7 7.36 -11.18 0.71
C GLY A 7 8.32 -11.66 1.81
N LYS A 8 9.56 -12.02 1.42
CA LYS A 8 10.56 -12.61 2.33
C LYS A 8 10.94 -11.69 3.50
N GLU A 9 10.90 -10.36 3.34
CA GLU A 9 11.18 -9.43 4.45
C GLU A 9 10.11 -9.45 5.56
N SER A 10 8.90 -9.95 5.25
CA SER A 10 7.86 -10.15 6.25
C SER A 10 8.06 -11.43 7.07
N VAL A 11 8.99 -12.31 6.65
CA VAL A 11 9.27 -13.61 7.25
C VAL A 11 10.72 -13.58 7.71
N GLY A 12 10.98 -13.31 8.99
CA GLY A 12 12.33 -13.21 9.56
C GLY A 12 13.29 -14.35 9.15
N GLU A 13 14.61 -14.16 9.36
CA GLU A 13 15.79 -14.85 8.76
C GLU A 13 15.75 -16.37 8.48
N ASN A 14 14.79 -17.14 8.98
CA ASN A 14 14.74 -18.60 8.91
C ASN A 14 14.22 -19.20 7.59
N GLY A 15 13.96 -18.41 6.54
CA GLY A 15 13.87 -18.90 5.15
C GLY A 15 12.86 -20.01 4.86
N ALA A 16 11.88 -20.26 5.75
CA ALA A 16 10.88 -21.29 5.54
C ALA A 16 9.96 -20.88 4.38
N TRP A 17 9.74 -21.80 3.44
CA TRP A 17 8.76 -21.67 2.34
C TRP A 17 7.46 -21.04 2.83
N LEU A 18 6.94 -20.06 2.09
CA LEU A 18 5.65 -19.42 2.35
C LEU A 18 4.52 -20.47 2.38
N ARG A 19 4.25 -21.06 3.55
CA ARG A 19 2.89 -21.50 3.89
C ARG A 19 2.22 -20.25 4.46
N SER A 20 1.14 -19.80 3.82
CA SER A 20 0.35 -18.65 4.26
C SER A 20 0.00 -18.78 5.73
N LEU A 21 0.64 -17.97 6.58
CA LEU A 21 0.48 -18.00 8.03
C LEU A 21 0.32 -16.58 8.55
N ASN A 22 -0.95 -16.17 8.59
CA ASN A 22 -1.52 -15.49 9.76
C ASN A 22 -2.80 -16.18 10.22
N ASN A 23 -3.11 -17.37 9.71
CA ASN A 23 -4.37 -17.45 8.95
C ASN A 23 -4.45 -16.30 7.91
N HIS A 24 -3.54 -16.22 6.92
CA HIS A 24 -3.52 -15.19 5.84
C HIS A 24 -3.10 -13.74 6.20
N VAL A 25 -1.82 -13.45 6.54
CA VAL A 25 -1.32 -12.04 6.52
C VAL A 25 -1.07 -11.84 5.04
N GLY A 26 -1.58 -10.76 4.48
CA GLY A 26 -1.32 -10.39 3.09
C GLY A 26 0.18 -10.30 2.79
N ARG A 27 0.50 -10.34 1.50
CA ARG A 27 1.88 -10.29 0.96
C ARG A 27 2.62 -8.97 1.21
N GLN A 28 1.94 -8.02 1.85
CA GLN A 28 2.38 -6.64 2.07
C GLN A 28 2.00 -6.23 3.50
N VAL A 29 2.97 -5.76 4.27
CA VAL A 29 2.77 -5.30 5.65
C VAL A 29 3.44 -3.94 5.82
N TRP A 30 2.72 -3.01 6.46
CA TRP A 30 3.27 -1.73 6.87
C TRP A 30 3.73 -1.81 8.33
N GLU A 31 5.01 -1.54 8.58
CA GLU A 31 5.58 -1.50 9.93
C GLU A 31 6.03 -0.08 10.26
N PHE A 32 5.73 0.39 11.47
CA PHE A 32 6.20 1.69 11.92
C PHE A 32 7.55 1.55 12.62
N CYS A 33 8.59 2.15 12.04
CA CYS A 33 9.94 2.16 12.60
C CYS A 33 10.28 3.58 13.10
N PRO A 34 10.32 3.85 14.42
CA PRO A 34 10.49 5.21 14.95
C PRO A 34 11.82 5.86 14.54
N ASP A 35 12.90 5.07 14.50
CA ASP A 35 14.27 5.58 14.24
C ASP A 35 14.66 5.57 12.76
N SER A 36 13.76 5.14 11.87
CA SER A 36 14.05 5.05 10.44
C SER A 36 13.66 6.34 9.72
N GLY A 37 14.55 6.83 8.85
CA GLY A 37 14.26 7.86 7.86
C GLY A 37 15.19 9.05 7.87
N THR A 38 15.55 9.54 6.69
CA THR A 38 16.27 10.81 6.58
C THR A 38 15.31 11.99 6.81
N PRO A 39 15.79 13.16 7.26
CA PRO A 39 14.95 14.34 7.42
C PRO A 39 14.22 14.74 6.12
N GLU A 40 14.86 14.53 4.97
CA GLU A 40 14.27 14.80 3.66
C GLU A 40 13.12 13.83 3.34
N GLU A 41 13.29 12.54 3.62
CA GLU A 41 12.24 11.52 3.44
C GLU A 41 11.03 11.81 4.33
N LEU A 42 11.28 12.12 5.60
CA LEU A 42 10.22 12.47 6.55
C LEU A 42 9.47 13.73 6.11
N SER A 43 10.17 14.72 5.56
CA SER A 43 9.55 15.92 4.99
C SER A 43 8.65 15.57 3.80
N LYS A 44 9.09 14.71 2.86
CA LYS A 44 8.26 14.26 1.73
C LYS A 44 7.00 13.52 2.19
N VAL A 45 7.14 12.64 3.17
CA VAL A 45 6.01 11.90 3.77
C VAL A 45 5.03 12.85 4.44
N GLU A 46 5.53 13.83 5.19
CA GLU A 46 4.69 14.80 5.88
C GLU A 46 3.94 15.72 4.90
N MET A 47 4.60 16.16 3.82
CA MET A 47 3.93 16.90 2.74
C MET A 47 2.82 16.07 2.09
N ALA A 48 3.07 14.79 1.81
CA ALA A 48 2.03 13.89 1.27
C ALA A 48 0.86 13.74 2.24
N ARG A 49 1.12 13.65 3.55
CA ARG A 49 0.10 13.56 4.60
C ARG A 49 -0.74 14.84 4.69
N GLN A 50 -0.11 16.01 4.64
CA GLN A 50 -0.80 17.30 4.67
C GLN A 50 -1.68 17.48 3.42
N SER A 51 -1.13 17.21 2.24
CA SER A 51 -1.87 17.26 0.98
C SER A 51 -3.11 16.35 0.99
N PHE A 52 -2.97 15.12 1.49
CA PHE A 52 -4.12 14.23 1.66
C PHE A 52 -5.15 14.81 2.63
N SER A 53 -4.72 15.34 3.78
CA SER A 53 -5.63 15.90 4.79
C SER A 53 -6.43 17.08 4.26
N GLU A 54 -5.82 17.94 3.45
CA GLU A 54 -6.47 19.09 2.82
C GLU A 54 -7.45 18.67 1.72
N ASN A 55 -7.10 17.65 0.93
CA ASN A 55 -7.85 17.25 -0.25
C ASN A 55 -8.79 16.05 -0.05
N ARG A 56 -8.81 15.43 1.14
CA ARG A 56 -9.55 14.18 1.45
C ARG A 56 -11.03 14.15 1.07
N PHE A 57 -11.67 15.32 0.93
CA PHE A 57 -13.07 15.43 0.53
C PHE A 57 -13.27 15.48 -1.00
N GLN A 58 -12.25 15.93 -1.73
CA GLN A 58 -12.24 15.96 -3.19
C GLN A 58 -11.60 14.69 -3.77
N GLN A 59 -10.44 14.31 -3.22
CA GLN A 59 -9.70 13.11 -3.57
C GLN A 59 -9.64 12.19 -2.35
N LYS A 60 -10.45 11.12 -2.39
CA LYS A 60 -10.59 10.19 -1.26
C LYS A 60 -9.48 9.15 -1.18
N HIS A 61 -8.75 8.92 -2.26
CA HIS A 61 -7.70 7.91 -2.35
C HIS A 61 -6.32 8.50 -2.02
N SER A 62 -5.45 7.69 -1.42
CA SER A 62 -4.10 8.08 -1.00
C SER A 62 -3.09 8.18 -2.16
N SER A 63 -3.48 7.72 -3.35
CA SER A 63 -2.65 7.62 -4.56
C SER A 63 -1.36 6.80 -4.39
N ASP A 64 -1.31 5.93 -3.37
CA ASP A 64 -0.11 5.15 -3.01
C ASP A 64 1.15 6.01 -2.84
N LEU A 65 1.02 7.30 -2.46
CA LEU A 65 2.15 8.22 -2.46
C LEU A 65 3.28 7.77 -1.53
N LEU A 66 2.93 7.29 -0.34
CA LEU A 66 3.91 6.79 0.62
C LEU A 66 4.68 5.58 0.07
N MET A 67 3.99 4.66 -0.59
CA MET A 67 4.59 3.51 -1.25
C MET A 67 5.51 3.98 -2.39
N ARG A 68 5.01 4.82 -3.29
CA ARG A 68 5.78 5.34 -4.44
C ARG A 68 7.04 6.10 -4.03
N ILE A 69 7.00 6.84 -2.92
CA ILE A 69 8.18 7.52 -2.36
C ILE A 69 9.28 6.51 -1.97
N GLN A 70 8.90 5.34 -1.42
CA GLN A 70 9.86 4.29 -1.06
C GLN A 70 10.40 3.59 -2.31
N PHE A 71 9.53 3.21 -3.24
CA PHE A 71 9.94 2.57 -4.50
C PHE A 71 10.82 3.45 -5.38
N ALA A 72 10.56 4.76 -5.44
CA ALA A 72 11.39 5.69 -6.21
C ALA A 72 12.85 5.74 -5.73
N LYS A 73 13.11 5.34 -4.48
CA LYS A 73 14.47 5.21 -3.92
C LYS A 73 15.12 3.88 -4.30
N GLU A 74 14.35 2.80 -4.28
CA GLU A 74 14.83 1.44 -4.57
C GLU A 74 15.07 1.23 -6.06
N ASN A 75 14.13 1.68 -6.88
CA ASN A 75 14.14 1.56 -8.33
C ASN A 75 14.08 2.96 -8.97
N PRO A 76 15.21 3.68 -9.04
CA PRO A 76 15.25 4.99 -9.67
C PRO A 76 14.90 4.90 -11.16
N ASP A 77 14.08 5.84 -11.63
CA ASP A 77 13.70 5.93 -13.04
C ASP A 77 14.95 6.18 -13.90
N VAL A 78 15.18 5.29 -14.86
CA VAL A 78 16.35 5.32 -15.74
C VAL A 78 16.14 6.30 -16.91
N THR A 79 14.89 6.76 -17.13
CA THR A 79 14.47 7.27 -18.45
C THR A 79 13.60 8.51 -18.34
N ASN A 80 14.22 9.68 -18.52
CA ASN A 80 13.53 10.97 -18.66
C ASN A 80 12.95 11.16 -20.06
N LEU A 81 12.07 10.26 -20.51
CA LEU A 81 11.39 10.40 -21.80
C LEU A 81 10.35 11.54 -21.76
N PRO A 82 10.31 12.43 -22.76
CA PRO A 82 9.36 13.54 -22.77
C PRO A 82 7.91 13.06 -22.83
N GLN A 83 7.00 13.83 -22.22
CA GLN A 83 5.58 13.49 -22.27
C GLN A 83 5.03 13.92 -23.64
N VAL A 84 4.67 12.94 -24.47
CA VAL A 84 3.96 13.22 -25.72
C VAL A 84 2.49 13.42 -25.38
N LYS A 85 1.97 14.64 -25.60
CA LYS A 85 0.54 14.97 -25.46
C LYS A 85 -0.01 15.20 -26.86
N LEU A 86 -0.95 14.36 -27.28
CA LEU A 86 -1.65 14.53 -28.55
C LEU A 86 -2.92 15.36 -28.30
N THR A 87 -3.26 16.19 -29.27
CA THR A 87 -4.55 16.90 -29.29
C THR A 87 -5.64 16.04 -29.94
N GLU A 88 -6.92 16.33 -29.69
CA GLU A 88 -8.09 15.48 -30.09
C GLU A 88 -8.17 15.14 -31.59
N PHE A 89 -7.46 15.86 -32.47
CA PHE A 89 -7.52 15.72 -33.92
C PHE A 89 -6.16 15.47 -34.58
N GLU A 90 -5.14 15.10 -33.79
CA GLU A 90 -3.79 14.85 -34.29
C GLU A 90 -3.62 13.38 -34.69
N GLU A 91 -2.99 13.14 -35.84
CA GLU A 91 -2.73 11.78 -36.31
C GLU A 91 -1.73 11.08 -35.39
N VAL A 92 -2.08 9.87 -34.92
CA VAL A 92 -1.26 9.09 -34.01
C VAL A 92 -0.07 8.50 -34.77
N LYS A 93 1.10 9.12 -34.60
CA LYS A 93 2.36 8.63 -35.18
C LYS A 93 2.90 7.44 -34.39
N GLU A 94 3.53 6.48 -35.08
CA GLU A 94 4.17 5.31 -34.46
C GLU A 94 5.22 5.70 -33.41
N GLU A 95 6.01 6.74 -33.69
CA GLU A 95 7.01 7.27 -32.75
C GLU A 95 6.39 7.80 -31.45
N ALA A 96 5.22 8.43 -31.53
CA ALA A 96 4.48 8.92 -30.37
C ALA A 96 4.00 7.74 -29.50
N VAL A 97 3.49 6.68 -30.14
CA VAL A 97 3.07 5.45 -29.46
C VAL A 97 4.27 4.76 -28.81
N SER A 98 5.36 4.55 -29.54
CA SER A 98 6.56 3.89 -29.02
C SER A 98 7.17 4.66 -27.85
N THR A 99 7.23 5.99 -27.94
CA THR A 99 7.77 6.84 -26.86
C THR A 99 6.89 6.76 -25.60
N THR A 100 5.57 6.80 -25.79
CA THR A 100 4.60 6.70 -24.69
C THR A 100 4.64 5.32 -24.02
N LEU A 101 4.73 4.25 -24.81
CA LEU A 101 4.82 2.88 -24.30
C LEU A 101 6.13 2.64 -23.53
N ARG A 102 7.27 3.08 -24.07
CA ARG A 102 8.56 2.97 -23.36
C ARG A 102 8.48 3.69 -22.02
N ARG A 103 8.06 4.96 -22.02
CA ARG A 103 7.87 5.73 -20.79
C ARG A 103 6.92 5.06 -19.79
N ALA A 104 5.84 4.44 -20.26
CA ALA A 104 4.94 3.69 -19.39
C ALA A 104 5.62 2.46 -18.79
N LEU A 105 6.31 1.66 -19.59
CA LEU A 105 7.05 0.49 -19.12
C LEU A 105 8.16 0.88 -18.13
N ASP A 106 8.89 1.95 -18.42
CA ASP A 106 9.91 2.52 -17.56
C ASP A 106 9.29 2.91 -16.20
N PHE A 107 8.18 3.66 -16.22
CA PHE A 107 7.45 3.99 -14.99
C PHE A 107 6.99 2.74 -14.22
N TYR A 108 6.39 1.75 -14.89
CA TYR A 108 5.93 0.52 -14.23
C TYR A 108 7.10 -0.30 -13.66
N SER A 109 8.29 -0.21 -14.25
CA SER A 109 9.49 -0.84 -13.68
C SER A 109 9.88 -0.23 -12.33
N THR A 110 9.69 1.08 -12.15
CA THR A 110 10.04 1.76 -10.87
C THR A 110 9.17 1.32 -9.70
N ILE A 111 7.94 0.88 -9.94
CA ILE A 111 7.00 0.44 -8.91
C ILE A 111 6.90 -1.09 -8.81
N GLN A 112 7.78 -1.83 -9.49
CA GLN A 112 7.85 -3.28 -9.35
C GLN A 112 8.54 -3.64 -8.02
N SER A 113 7.99 -4.61 -7.30
CA SER A 113 8.61 -5.12 -6.07
C SER A 113 9.64 -6.21 -6.34
N ASP A 114 10.50 -6.44 -5.35
CA ASP A 114 11.63 -7.37 -5.43
C ASP A 114 11.25 -8.82 -5.74
N ASP A 115 10.04 -9.25 -5.39
CA ASP A 115 9.53 -10.58 -5.71
C ASP A 115 8.81 -10.65 -7.08
N GLY A 116 8.79 -9.52 -7.80
CA GLY A 116 8.28 -9.37 -9.15
C GLY A 116 6.83 -8.89 -9.27
N HIS A 117 6.07 -8.75 -8.17
CA HIS A 117 4.68 -8.26 -8.24
C HIS A 117 4.58 -6.72 -8.21
N TRP A 118 3.41 -6.18 -8.55
CA TRP A 118 3.11 -4.75 -8.46
C TRP A 118 2.15 -4.46 -7.30
N PRO A 119 2.62 -3.84 -6.19
CA PRO A 119 1.75 -3.42 -5.12
C PRO A 119 0.91 -2.21 -5.53
N GLY A 120 -0.30 -2.10 -4.97
CA GLY A 120 -1.18 -0.96 -5.20
C GLY A 120 -2.43 -1.01 -4.32
N ASP A 121 -2.91 0.16 -3.92
CA ASP A 121 -4.15 0.31 -3.17
C ASP A 121 -5.35 -0.04 -4.06
N TYR A 122 -5.95 -1.20 -3.79
CA TYR A 122 -7.19 -1.66 -4.41
C TYR A 122 -8.42 -1.30 -3.56
N GLY A 123 -8.42 -0.08 -3.02
CA GLY A 123 -9.58 0.52 -2.39
C GLY A 123 -10.64 0.95 -3.40
N GLY A 124 -11.82 1.34 -2.91
CA GLY A 124 -12.88 1.90 -3.75
C GLY A 124 -14.24 1.87 -3.06
N PRO A 125 -14.81 0.68 -2.82
CA PRO A 125 -16.11 0.59 -2.17
C PRO A 125 -15.99 0.92 -0.67
N MET A 126 -16.51 2.10 -0.28
CA MET A 126 -16.49 2.57 1.11
C MET A 126 -17.40 1.76 2.06
N PHE A 127 -18.07 0.71 1.59
CA PHE A 127 -18.95 -0.14 2.41
C PHE A 127 -18.24 -1.37 3.00
N LEU A 128 -17.00 -1.68 2.58
CA LEU A 128 -16.25 -2.81 3.13
C LEU A 128 -15.80 -2.56 4.58
N LEU A 129 -15.34 -1.35 4.89
CA LEU A 129 -14.84 -0.96 6.21
C LEU A 129 -15.93 -1.00 7.30
N PRO A 130 -17.15 -0.47 7.09
CA PRO A 130 -18.23 -0.58 8.07
C PRO A 130 -18.57 -2.02 8.48
N GLY A 131 -18.49 -2.98 7.54
CA GLY A 131 -18.70 -4.41 7.83
C GLY A 131 -17.59 -4.99 8.70
N LEU A 132 -16.33 -4.69 8.37
CA LEU A 132 -15.15 -5.12 9.11
C LEU A 132 -15.16 -4.58 10.56
N VAL A 133 -15.51 -3.31 10.74
CA VAL A 133 -15.53 -2.65 12.06
C VAL A 133 -16.68 -3.18 12.92
N ARG A 134 -17.90 -3.37 12.37
CA ARG A 134 -19.02 -3.89 13.14
C ARG A 134 -18.81 -5.33 13.60
N LEU A 135 -18.33 -6.21 12.72
CA LEU A 135 -18.16 -7.63 13.05
C LEU A 135 -17.05 -7.84 14.09
N ASN A 136 -15.91 -7.17 13.94
CA ASN A 136 -14.79 -7.34 14.88
C ASN A 136 -15.06 -6.67 16.23
N CYS A 137 -15.60 -5.44 16.27
CA CYS A 137 -15.90 -4.79 17.55
C CYS A 137 -16.99 -5.52 18.34
N HIS A 138 -18.03 -6.04 17.67
CA HIS A 138 -19.07 -6.77 18.39
C HIS A 138 -18.55 -8.11 18.95
N TYR A 139 -17.77 -8.86 18.16
CA TYR A 139 -17.12 -10.08 18.65
C TYR A 139 -16.16 -9.82 19.81
N PHE A 140 -15.31 -8.79 19.72
CA PHE A 140 -14.33 -8.49 20.77
C PHE A 140 -14.99 -7.98 22.06
N ILE A 141 -16.07 -7.19 21.96
CA ILE A 141 -16.86 -6.75 23.12
C ILE A 141 -17.59 -7.95 23.74
N CYS A 142 -18.18 -8.85 22.94
CA CYS A 142 -18.83 -10.05 23.46
C CYS A 142 -17.83 -11.02 24.12
N TYR A 143 -16.64 -11.21 23.52
CA TYR A 143 -15.60 -12.08 24.06
C TYR A 143 -15.04 -11.54 25.39
N ARG A 144 -14.76 -10.23 25.48
CA ARG A 144 -14.38 -9.58 26.75
C ARG A 144 -15.50 -9.60 27.79
N SER A 145 -16.76 -9.57 27.38
CA SER A 145 -17.90 -9.68 28.31
C SER A 145 -18.05 -11.10 28.87
N LEU A 146 -17.73 -12.13 28.06
CA LEU A 146 -17.71 -13.54 28.48
C LEU A 146 -16.52 -13.86 29.40
N GLU A 147 -15.33 -13.29 29.16
CA GLU A 147 -14.17 -13.44 30.07
C GLU A 147 -14.36 -12.70 31.40
N CYS A 148 -15.17 -11.63 31.44
CA CYS A 148 -15.49 -10.89 32.65
C CYS A 148 -16.69 -11.46 33.44
N CYS A 149 -17.37 -12.50 32.95
CA CYS A 149 -18.46 -13.15 33.67
C CYS A 149 -18.04 -14.55 34.11
N PRO A 150 -17.64 -14.78 35.37
CA PRO A 150 -17.48 -16.13 35.88
C PRO A 150 -18.89 -16.71 36.00
N ILE A 151 -19.30 -17.51 35.00
CA ILE A 151 -20.48 -18.37 35.14
C ILE A 151 -20.12 -19.41 36.19
N LYS A 152 -20.36 -19.07 37.46
CA LYS A 152 -20.44 -20.02 38.55
C LYS A 152 -21.71 -20.84 38.35
N GLY A 153 -21.52 -22.10 37.97
CA GLY A 153 -22.43 -23.19 38.27
C GLY A 153 -23.58 -23.38 37.30
N ALA A 154 -23.47 -24.42 36.48
CA ALA A 154 -24.57 -25.35 36.28
C ALA A 154 -23.96 -26.76 36.21
N SER A 155 -24.22 -27.53 37.27
CA SER A 155 -23.88 -28.94 37.38
C SER A 155 -24.98 -29.74 36.69
N ILE A 156 -24.57 -30.67 35.82
CA ILE A 156 -25.34 -31.72 35.11
C ILE A 156 -26.33 -31.22 34.06
#